data_AF-A0A098S8H8-F1
#
_entry.id   AF-A0A098S8H8-F1
#
_cell.length_a   1.000
_cell.length_b   1.000
_cell.length_c   1.000
_cell.angle_alpha   90.00
_cell.angle_beta   90.00
_cell.angle_gamma   90.00
#
_symmetry.space_group_name_H-M   'P 1'
#
loop_
_entity.id
_entity.type
_entity.pdbx_description
1 polymer ?
#
loop_
_entity_poly.entity_id
_entity_poly.type
_entity_poly.pdbx_seq_one_letter_code
_entity_poly.pdbx_strand_id
1 'polypeptide(L)'
;MNVLEPTVFEIREDQTDREIKALQERRRLNAEALEALREAVCKLYRKDNVPYPDIEQFLLFSQVPGSTFWLERDKLRTKIKTEAFGLWLKLEGGKHKINPEYAEAALGFTPDEVTGLVNAWEAVDKLATQDPRRYWSDTAQQFKPVPVSAQEQNQIERRNTMMVSKPELAQIIKKLRTEVQLINLANVYYDKMITKARLAQNRPELIPFLSHRETQSAKGLKTYEYFLQDSVLMQSANPGYKAFDEQ
;
A
#
# COMPACT_ATOMS: atom_id res chain seq x y z
N MET A 1 -28.15 1.26 -32.68
CA MET A 1 -26.68 1.04 -32.65
C MET A 1 -26.42 0.06 -31.53
N ASN A 2 -25.94 -1.15 -31.83
CA ASN A 2 -25.49 -2.06 -30.77
C ASN A 2 -24.21 -1.46 -30.18
N VAL A 3 -24.25 -1.09 -28.90
CA VAL A 3 -23.04 -0.78 -28.15
C VAL A 3 -22.22 -2.07 -28.16
N LEU A 4 -21.12 -2.10 -28.91
CA LEU A 4 -20.22 -3.24 -28.93
C LEU A 4 -19.74 -3.45 -27.50
N GLU A 5 -20.17 -4.54 -26.88
CA GLU A 5 -19.70 -4.89 -25.54
C GLU A 5 -18.18 -5.08 -25.61
N PRO A 6 -17.42 -4.44 -24.72
CA PRO A 6 -15.98 -4.60 -24.69
C PRO A 6 -15.64 -6.08 -24.55
N THR A 7 -14.69 -6.55 -25.37
CA THR A 7 -14.29 -7.96 -25.41
C THR A 7 -13.10 -8.19 -24.49
N VAL A 8 -13.14 -9.26 -23.69
CA VAL A 8 -11.98 -9.67 -22.87
C VAL A 8 -10.82 -10.03 -23.80
N PHE A 9 -9.68 -9.38 -23.58
CA PHE A 9 -8.47 -9.57 -24.37
C PHE A 9 -7.43 -10.44 -23.65
N GLU A 10 -7.23 -10.19 -22.35
CA GLU A 10 -6.19 -10.84 -21.54
C GLU A 10 -6.62 -10.83 -20.07
N ILE A 11 -6.38 -11.94 -19.37
CA ILE A 11 -6.51 -12.04 -17.91
C ILE A 11 -5.09 -12.16 -17.35
N ARG A 12 -4.70 -11.23 -16.47
CA ARG A 12 -3.34 -11.18 -15.90
C ARG A 12 -3.28 -11.93 -14.59
N GLU A 13 -3.32 -13.25 -14.65
CA GLU A 13 -3.32 -14.14 -13.46
C GLU A 13 -2.11 -13.87 -12.54
N ASP A 14 -0.90 -13.75 -13.08
CA ASP A 14 0.30 -13.43 -12.30
C ASP A 14 0.21 -12.10 -11.54
N GLN A 15 -0.44 -11.10 -12.14
CA GLN A 15 -0.63 -9.79 -11.51
C GLN A 15 -1.68 -9.90 -10.39
N THR A 16 -2.78 -10.61 -10.65
CA THR A 16 -3.82 -10.90 -9.66
C THR A 16 -3.23 -11.61 -8.43
N ASP A 17 -2.42 -12.65 -8.64
CA ASP A 17 -1.78 -13.39 -7.56
C ASP A 17 -0.81 -12.53 -6.73
N ARG A 18 -0.03 -11.68 -7.40
CA ARG A 18 0.88 -10.74 -6.72
C ARG A 18 0.12 -9.73 -5.89
N GLU A 19 -0.95 -9.17 -6.42
CA GLU A 19 -1.78 -8.18 -5.73
C GLU A 19 -2.52 -8.80 -4.53
N ILE A 20 -3.05 -10.01 -4.67
CA ILE A 20 -3.69 -10.75 -3.56
C ILE A 20 -2.65 -11.04 -2.46
N LYS A 21 -1.45 -11.50 -2.81
CA LYS A 21 -0.38 -11.74 -1.83
C LYS A 21 0.06 -10.45 -1.13
N ALA A 22 0.23 -9.36 -1.88
CA ALA A 22 0.58 -8.07 -1.32
C ALA A 22 -0.52 -7.54 -0.37
N LEU A 23 -1.79 -7.73 -0.73
CA LEU A 23 -2.94 -7.39 0.11
C LEU A 23 -2.95 -8.20 1.41
N GLN A 24 -2.76 -9.52 1.32
CA GLN A 24 -2.68 -10.39 2.50
C GLN A 24 -1.55 -9.98 3.45
N GLU A 25 -0.37 -9.71 2.90
CA GLU A 25 0.80 -9.31 3.67
C GLU A 25 0.58 -7.96 4.35
N ARG A 26 0.04 -6.96 3.63
CA ARG A 26 -0.29 -5.66 4.21
C ARG A 26 -1.29 -5.79 5.38
N ARG A 27 -2.34 -6.59 5.22
CA ARG A 27 -3.33 -6.83 6.28
C ARG A 27 -2.71 -7.53 7.48
N ARG A 28 -1.79 -8.45 7.26
CA ARG A 28 -1.02 -9.12 8.32
C ARG A 28 -0.18 -8.12 9.11
N LEU A 29 0.62 -7.31 8.43
CA LEU A 29 1.46 -6.28 9.06
C LEU A 29 0.63 -5.23 9.81
N ASN A 30 -0.50 -4.80 9.25
CA ASN A 30 -1.43 -3.90 9.92
C ASN A 30 -1.98 -4.50 11.22
N ALA A 31 -2.43 -5.75 11.18
CA ALA A 31 -2.94 -6.42 12.37
C ALA A 31 -1.87 -6.61 13.45
N GLU A 32 -0.65 -7.01 13.06
CA GLU A 32 0.47 -7.20 13.97
C GLU A 32 0.87 -5.89 14.66
N ALA A 33 0.93 -4.78 13.93
CA ALA A 33 1.24 -3.46 14.51
C ALA A 33 0.12 -2.97 15.45
N LEU A 34 -1.15 -3.13 15.05
CA LEU A 34 -2.30 -2.76 15.90
C LEU A 34 -2.35 -3.62 17.17
N GLU A 35 -2.02 -4.90 17.08
CA GLU A 35 -1.96 -5.79 18.23
C GLU A 35 -0.81 -5.41 19.17
N ALA A 36 0.37 -5.07 18.64
CA ALA A 36 1.48 -4.56 19.44
C ALA A 36 1.11 -3.26 20.18
N LEU A 37 0.31 -2.38 19.54
CA LEU A 37 -0.24 -1.20 20.20
C LEU A 37 -1.19 -1.58 21.33
N ARG A 38 -2.13 -2.52 21.11
CA ARG A 38 -3.01 -3.03 22.17
C ARG A 38 -2.21 -3.57 23.35
N GLU A 39 -1.19 -4.38 23.11
CA GLU A 39 -0.34 -4.94 24.16
C GLU A 39 0.38 -3.83 24.96
N ALA A 40 0.84 -2.78 24.30
CA ALA A 40 1.45 -1.63 24.97
C ALA A 40 0.43 -0.87 25.84
N VAL A 41 -0.80 -0.70 25.36
CA VAL A 41 -1.90 -0.11 26.14
C VAL A 41 -2.26 -1.00 27.34
N CYS A 42 -2.33 -2.32 27.17
CA CYS A 42 -2.54 -3.27 28.27
C CYS A 42 -1.48 -3.12 29.37
N LYS A 43 -0.20 -3.03 28.99
CA LYS A 43 0.92 -2.79 29.92
C LYS A 43 0.76 -1.46 30.65
N LEU A 44 0.43 -0.39 29.93
CA LEU A 44 0.19 0.93 30.52
C LEU A 44 -0.95 0.91 31.54
N TYR A 45 -2.06 0.23 31.23
CA TYR A 45 -3.22 0.10 32.12
C TYR A 45 -3.04 -0.94 33.24
N ARG A 46 -1.97 -1.75 33.19
CA ARG A 46 -1.72 -2.90 34.09
C ARG A 46 -2.88 -3.90 34.07
N LYS A 47 -3.39 -4.18 32.87
CA LYS A 47 -4.51 -5.11 32.63
C LYS A 47 -4.15 -6.08 31.52
N ASP A 48 -4.68 -7.29 31.60
CA ASP A 48 -4.50 -8.30 30.54
C ASP A 48 -5.26 -7.93 29.26
N ASN A 49 -6.43 -7.28 29.43
CA ASN A 49 -7.27 -6.83 28.32
C ASN A 49 -7.80 -5.41 28.55
N VAL A 50 -7.91 -4.67 27.45
CA VAL A 50 -8.47 -3.32 27.40
C VAL A 50 -9.54 -3.25 26.30
N PRO A 51 -10.65 -2.55 26.52
CA PRO A 51 -11.68 -2.38 25.51
C PRO A 51 -11.19 -1.45 24.39
N TYR A 52 -11.75 -1.60 23.19
CA TYR A 52 -11.35 -0.81 22.02
C TYR A 52 -11.31 0.72 22.24
N PRO A 53 -12.26 1.36 22.95
CA PRO A 53 -12.20 2.80 23.20
C PRO A 53 -10.96 3.27 23.96
N ASP A 54 -10.39 2.43 24.85
CA ASP A 54 -9.14 2.74 25.56
C ASP A 54 -7.91 2.63 24.65
N ILE A 55 -8.01 1.90 23.53
CA ILE A 55 -6.96 1.82 22.51
C ILE A 55 -7.12 2.96 21.51
N GLU A 56 -8.36 3.29 21.16
CA GLU A 56 -8.74 4.28 20.16
C GLU A 56 -8.16 5.67 20.45
N GLN A 57 -8.03 6.06 21.72
CA GLN A 57 -7.38 7.31 22.11
C GLN A 57 -5.94 7.44 21.58
N PHE A 58 -5.25 6.31 21.37
CA PHE A 58 -3.87 6.26 20.86
C PHE A 58 -3.76 5.99 19.36
N LEU A 59 -4.90 5.79 18.66
CA LEU A 59 -4.95 5.56 17.21
C LEU A 59 -5.00 6.90 16.44
N LEU A 60 -3.99 7.74 16.64
CA LEU A 60 -3.84 9.00 15.91
C LEU A 60 -2.85 8.82 14.75
N PHE A 61 -3.14 9.30 13.56
CA PHE A 61 -2.28 9.10 12.38
C PHE A 61 -1.75 10.43 11.84
N SER A 62 -0.44 10.51 11.60
CA SER A 62 0.25 11.67 11.05
C SER A 62 0.02 11.83 9.55
N GLN A 63 -0.28 10.73 8.87
CA GLN A 63 -0.60 10.70 7.45
C GLN A 63 -1.93 9.95 7.24
N VAL A 64 -2.99 10.70 6.94
CA VAL A 64 -4.25 10.14 6.46
C VAL A 64 -4.38 10.47 4.97
N PRO A 65 -4.28 9.49 4.05
CA PRO A 65 -4.37 9.75 2.61
C PRO A 65 -5.69 10.46 2.27
N GLY A 66 -5.61 11.64 1.63
CA GLY A 66 -6.77 12.47 1.26
C GLY A 66 -7.13 13.58 2.28
N SER A 67 -6.49 13.63 3.45
CA SER A 67 -6.64 14.72 4.40
C SER A 67 -5.74 15.91 4.01
N THR A 68 -6.28 17.13 3.99
CA THR A 68 -5.50 18.38 3.99
C THR A 68 -4.94 18.71 5.37
N PHE A 69 -5.41 18.00 6.39
CA PHE A 69 -5.00 18.15 7.78
C PHE A 69 -3.83 17.20 8.05
N TRP A 70 -2.62 17.72 7.90
CA TRP A 70 -1.39 17.07 8.33
C TRP A 70 -1.08 17.52 9.74
N LEU A 71 -1.16 16.61 10.71
CA LEU A 71 -0.54 16.84 12.01
C LEU A 71 0.90 16.34 11.92
N GLU A 72 1.85 17.25 12.12
CA GLU A 72 3.27 16.90 12.19
C GLU A 72 3.46 15.75 13.17
N ARG A 73 4.16 14.70 12.73
CA ARG A 73 4.38 13.48 13.51
C ARG A 73 4.92 13.76 14.90
N ASP A 74 5.77 14.78 15.05
CA ASP A 74 6.32 15.21 16.35
C ASP A 74 5.26 15.74 17.32
N LYS A 75 4.22 16.42 16.81
CA LYS A 75 3.10 16.90 17.63
C LYS A 75 2.22 15.74 18.12
N LEU A 76 1.95 14.77 17.25
CA LEU A 76 1.20 13.56 17.64
C LEU A 76 1.99 12.71 18.64
N ARG A 77 3.29 12.54 18.40
CA ARG A 77 4.20 11.86 19.32
C ARG A 77 4.17 12.50 20.70
N THR A 78 4.26 13.83 20.76
CA THR A 78 4.17 14.58 22.02
C THR A 78 2.82 14.37 22.69
N LYS A 79 1.71 14.45 21.95
CA LYS A 79 0.36 14.22 22.48
C LYS A 79 0.20 12.83 23.10
N ILE A 80 0.61 11.80 22.38
CA ILE A 80 0.52 10.40 22.84
C ILE A 80 1.40 10.17 24.05
N LYS A 81 2.62 10.73 24.06
CA LYS A 81 3.52 10.67 25.21
C LYS A 81 2.89 11.33 26.44
N THR A 82 2.30 12.52 26.29
CA THR A 82 1.62 13.26 27.36
C THR A 82 0.41 12.48 27.91
N GLU A 83 -0.43 11.93 27.04
CA GLU A 83 -1.60 11.12 27.44
C GLU A 83 -1.17 9.85 28.19
N ALA A 84 -0.13 9.16 27.68
CA ALA A 84 0.44 7.98 28.32
C ALA A 84 1.00 8.29 29.72
N PHE A 85 1.75 9.38 29.87
CA PHE A 85 2.21 9.86 31.17
C PHE A 85 1.05 10.18 32.11
N GLY A 86 0.00 10.83 31.61
CA GLY A 86 -1.18 11.16 32.39
C GLY A 86 -1.86 9.93 32.99
N LEU A 87 -1.96 8.84 32.23
CA LEU A 87 -2.47 7.56 32.72
C LEU A 87 -1.51 6.89 33.71
N TRP A 88 -0.23 6.85 33.38
CA TRP A 88 0.79 6.25 34.25
C TRP A 88 0.86 6.93 35.63
N LEU A 89 0.89 8.27 35.67
CA LEU A 89 0.90 9.05 36.91
C LEU A 89 -0.36 8.84 37.76
N LYS A 90 -1.54 8.68 37.13
CA LYS A 90 -2.79 8.34 37.82
C LYS A 90 -2.70 6.96 38.48
N LEU A 91 -2.12 5.98 37.78
CA LEU A 91 -1.99 4.61 38.29
C LEU A 91 -0.90 4.47 39.36
N GLU A 92 0.11 5.34 39.38
CA GLU A 92 1.05 5.50 40.49
C GLU A 92 0.44 6.14 41.75
N GLY A 93 -0.87 6.41 41.74
CA GLY A 93 -1.63 6.90 42.89
C GLY A 93 -1.56 8.41 43.07
N GLY A 94 -1.22 9.17 42.02
CA GLY A 94 -1.15 10.64 42.09
C GLY A 94 -0.10 11.18 43.08
N LYS A 95 0.83 10.32 43.52
CA LYS A 95 1.94 10.66 44.44
C LYS A 95 2.77 11.83 43.92
N HIS A 96 2.86 11.91 42.61
CA HIS A 96 3.54 12.93 41.86
C HIS A 96 2.47 13.90 41.34
N LYS A 97 2.23 15.02 42.03
CA LYS A 97 1.37 16.14 41.54
C LYS A 97 2.03 16.86 40.37
N ILE A 98 2.48 16.09 39.38
CA ILE A 98 3.23 16.53 38.22
C ILE A 98 2.25 16.66 37.06
N ASN A 99 2.32 17.77 36.35
CA ASN A 99 1.58 17.93 35.10
C ASN A 99 2.18 16.95 34.05
N PRO A 100 1.37 16.09 33.40
CA PRO A 100 1.84 15.11 32.42
C PRO A 100 2.75 15.67 31.32
N GLU A 101 2.52 16.92 30.89
CA GLU A 101 3.35 17.59 29.88
C GLU A 101 4.81 17.78 30.31
N TYR A 102 5.05 17.90 31.62
CA TYR A 102 6.38 18.11 32.20
C TYR A 102 6.89 16.86 32.94
N ALA A 103 6.21 15.72 32.79
CA ALA A 103 6.48 14.52 33.57
C ALA A 103 7.90 13.96 33.35
N GLU A 104 8.34 13.89 32.10
CA GLU A 104 9.69 13.40 31.76
C GLU A 104 10.79 14.28 32.38
N ALA A 105 10.65 15.61 32.29
CA ALA A 105 11.62 16.54 32.86
C ALA A 105 11.64 16.50 34.39
N ALA A 106 10.48 16.34 35.01
CA ALA A 106 10.35 16.29 36.47
C ALA A 106 10.81 14.95 37.07
N LEU A 107 10.65 13.85 36.35
CA LEU A 107 11.09 12.52 36.77
C LEU A 107 12.55 12.24 36.39
N GLY A 108 13.06 12.88 35.34
CA GLY A 108 14.40 12.65 34.80
C GLY A 108 14.54 11.35 33.97
N PHE A 109 13.43 10.65 33.72
CA PHE A 109 13.36 9.46 32.88
C PHE A 109 11.96 9.30 32.26
N THR A 110 11.84 8.43 31.25
CA THR A 110 10.54 8.00 30.70
C THR A 110 10.30 6.54 31.10
N PRO A 111 9.15 6.20 31.73
CA PRO A 111 8.80 4.82 32.06
C PRO A 111 8.78 3.91 30.83
N ASP A 112 9.11 2.63 31.02
CA ASP A 112 9.18 1.65 29.94
C ASP A 112 7.81 1.46 29.26
N GLU A 113 6.71 1.54 30.01
CA GLU A 113 5.36 1.43 29.46
C GLU A 113 5.01 2.60 28.54
N VAL A 114 5.43 3.81 28.90
CA VAL A 114 5.23 5.03 28.10
C VAL A 114 6.09 4.96 26.83
N THR A 115 7.35 4.55 26.95
CA THR A 115 8.25 4.37 25.80
C THR A 115 7.74 3.27 24.86
N GLY A 116 7.29 2.15 25.41
CA GLY A 116 6.72 1.03 24.65
C GLY A 116 5.48 1.45 23.86
N LEU A 117 4.58 2.23 24.47
CA LEU A 117 3.39 2.75 23.79
C LEU A 117 3.74 3.68 22.64
N VAL A 118 4.65 4.64 22.84
CA VAL A 118 5.07 5.57 21.79
C VAL A 118 5.71 4.83 20.62
N ASN A 119 6.56 3.83 20.88
CA ASN A 119 7.18 3.03 19.83
C ASN A 119 6.17 2.18 19.05
N ALA A 120 5.19 1.59 19.75
CA ALA A 120 4.12 0.81 19.10
C ALA A 120 3.24 1.72 18.23
N TRP A 121 2.92 2.91 18.73
CA TRP A 121 2.21 3.92 17.94
C TRP A 121 2.97 4.33 16.68
N GLU A 122 4.28 4.60 16.77
CA GLU A 122 5.08 4.97 15.60
C GLU A 122 5.12 3.86 14.54
N ALA A 123 5.01 2.59 14.93
CA ALA A 123 4.89 1.49 14.00
C ALA A 123 3.54 1.49 13.27
N VAL A 124 2.45 1.72 14.01
CA VAL A 124 1.09 1.85 13.45
C VAL A 124 0.96 3.07 12.54
N ASP A 125 1.55 4.21 12.91
CA ASP A 125 1.54 5.46 12.15
C ASP A 125 2.16 5.30 10.75
N LYS A 126 3.26 4.55 10.63
CA LYS A 126 3.94 4.27 9.35
C LYS A 126 3.06 3.49 8.36
N LEU A 127 2.13 2.71 8.87
CA LEU A 127 1.27 1.88 8.03
C LEU A 127 0.06 2.65 7.49
N ALA A 128 -0.26 3.80 8.10
CA ALA A 128 -1.30 4.74 7.65
C ALA A 128 -2.65 4.03 7.34
N THR A 129 -3.05 3.10 8.20
CA THR A 129 -4.33 2.39 8.08
C THR A 129 -5.49 3.35 8.33
N GLN A 130 -6.43 3.46 7.38
CA GLN A 130 -7.55 4.40 7.49
C GLN A 130 -8.69 3.89 8.38
N ASP A 131 -8.75 2.59 8.62
CA ASP A 131 -9.84 1.94 9.36
C ASP A 131 -9.29 0.81 10.25
N PRO A 132 -8.62 1.17 11.36
CA PRO A 132 -8.07 0.18 12.30
C PRO A 132 -9.17 -0.67 12.96
N ARG A 133 -10.41 -0.15 13.08
CA ARG A 133 -11.55 -0.84 13.68
C ARG A 133 -11.89 -2.13 12.94
N ARG A 134 -11.71 -2.19 11.61
CA ARG A 134 -11.93 -3.42 10.81
C ARG A 134 -11.08 -4.61 11.24
N TYR A 135 -9.93 -4.36 11.84
CA TYR A 135 -9.04 -5.42 12.32
C TYR A 135 -9.43 -5.90 13.72
N TRP A 136 -10.31 -5.19 14.44
CA TRP A 136 -10.68 -5.55 15.80
C TRP A 136 -11.72 -6.68 15.85
N SER A 137 -11.45 -7.68 16.67
CA SER A 137 -12.42 -8.73 17.01
C SER A 137 -13.01 -8.48 18.40
N ASP A 138 -14.30 -8.12 18.48
CA ASP A 138 -14.97 -7.90 19.77
C ASP A 138 -15.02 -9.16 20.64
N THR A 139 -15.15 -10.34 20.01
CA THR A 139 -15.20 -11.63 20.73
C THR A 139 -13.84 -12.01 21.33
N ALA A 140 -12.75 -11.78 20.60
CA ALA A 140 -11.39 -12.12 21.06
C ALA A 140 -10.72 -10.98 21.84
N GLN A 141 -11.27 -9.76 21.78
CA GLN A 141 -10.67 -8.52 22.29
C GLN A 141 -9.24 -8.29 21.81
N GLN A 142 -9.00 -8.58 20.53
CA GLN A 142 -7.68 -8.54 19.89
C GLN A 142 -7.81 -8.08 18.44
N PHE A 143 -6.73 -7.53 17.90
CA PHE A 143 -6.61 -7.27 16.48
C PHE A 143 -6.24 -8.54 15.72
N LYS A 144 -6.90 -8.76 14.57
CA LYS A 144 -6.70 -9.92 13.71
C LYS A 144 -6.58 -9.51 12.26
N PRO A 145 -5.76 -10.22 11.46
CA PRO A 145 -5.70 -10.00 10.03
C PRO A 145 -7.09 -10.18 9.41
N VAL A 146 -7.50 -9.22 8.58
CA VAL A 146 -8.74 -9.34 7.80
C VAL A 146 -8.47 -10.27 6.61
N PRO A 147 -9.19 -11.39 6.44
CA PRO A 147 -8.99 -12.27 5.30
C PRO A 147 -9.40 -11.56 4.00
N VAL A 148 -8.74 -11.89 2.89
CA VAL A 148 -9.18 -11.43 1.57
C VAL A 148 -10.42 -12.23 1.18
N SER A 149 -11.55 -11.55 1.04
CA SER A 149 -12.81 -12.20 0.70
C SER A 149 -12.86 -12.63 -0.77
N ALA A 150 -13.69 -13.62 -1.09
CA ALA A 150 -13.92 -14.04 -2.48
C ALA A 150 -14.41 -12.87 -3.36
N GLN A 151 -15.19 -11.96 -2.80
CA GLN A 151 -15.61 -10.76 -3.51
C GLN A 151 -14.42 -9.87 -3.87
N GLU A 152 -13.48 -9.63 -2.95
CA GLU A 152 -12.28 -8.83 -3.21
C GLU A 152 -11.36 -9.50 -4.23
N GLN A 153 -11.17 -10.82 -4.14
CA GLN A 153 -10.43 -11.57 -5.15
C GLN A 153 -11.02 -11.37 -6.55
N ASN A 154 -12.34 -11.50 -6.68
CA ASN A 154 -13.04 -11.28 -7.96
C ASN A 154 -12.90 -9.82 -8.45
N GLN A 155 -12.88 -8.84 -7.55
CA GLN A 155 -12.69 -7.44 -7.95
C GLN A 155 -11.26 -7.16 -8.42
N ILE A 156 -10.25 -7.75 -7.77
CA ILE A 156 -8.85 -7.67 -8.20
C ILE A 156 -8.68 -8.36 -9.56
N GLU A 157 -9.28 -9.54 -9.75
CA GLU A 157 -9.26 -10.25 -11.03
C GLU A 157 -9.91 -9.42 -12.14
N ARG A 158 -11.07 -8.80 -11.88
CA ARG A 158 -11.71 -7.88 -12.83
C ARG A 158 -10.84 -6.66 -13.12
N ARG A 159 -10.18 -6.09 -12.12
CA ARG A 159 -9.22 -5.00 -12.32
C ARG A 159 -8.06 -5.42 -13.23
N ASN A 160 -7.60 -6.67 -13.12
CA ASN A 160 -6.51 -7.23 -13.91
C ASN A 160 -6.96 -7.91 -15.21
N THR A 161 -8.27 -7.85 -15.52
CA THR A 161 -8.83 -8.28 -16.78
C THR A 161 -8.78 -7.11 -17.76
N MET A 162 -8.01 -7.26 -18.83
CA MET A 162 -7.85 -6.26 -19.88
C MET A 162 -8.88 -6.48 -20.97
N MET A 163 -9.58 -5.42 -21.32
CA MET A 163 -10.63 -5.39 -22.32
C MET A 163 -10.25 -4.47 -23.48
N VAL A 164 -10.80 -4.80 -24.65
CA VAL A 164 -10.71 -3.96 -25.85
C VAL A 164 -12.09 -3.55 -26.31
N SER A 165 -12.23 -2.32 -26.81
CA SER A 165 -13.51 -1.77 -27.25
C SER A 165 -14.06 -2.43 -28.52
N LYS A 166 -13.18 -3.06 -29.32
CA LYS A 166 -13.54 -3.76 -30.57
C LYS A 166 -12.70 -5.03 -30.76
N PRO A 167 -13.27 -6.14 -31.23
CA PRO A 167 -12.52 -7.38 -31.50
C PRO A 167 -11.38 -7.21 -32.51
N GLU A 168 -11.54 -6.35 -33.53
CA GLU A 168 -10.52 -6.09 -34.56
C GLU A 168 -9.22 -5.53 -33.96
N LEU A 169 -9.33 -4.73 -32.91
CA LEU A 169 -8.17 -4.17 -32.20
C LEU A 169 -7.34 -5.26 -31.52
N ALA A 170 -7.95 -6.39 -31.12
CA ALA A 170 -7.22 -7.49 -30.51
C ALA A 170 -6.13 -8.05 -31.43
N GLN A 171 -6.41 -8.17 -32.73
CA GLN A 171 -5.42 -8.65 -33.69
C GLN A 171 -4.28 -7.65 -33.87
N ILE A 172 -4.60 -6.36 -33.91
CA ILE A 172 -3.62 -5.28 -34.01
C ILE A 172 -2.72 -5.26 -32.78
N ILE A 173 -3.29 -5.34 -31.57
CA ILE A 173 -2.54 -5.36 -30.30
C ILE A 173 -1.62 -6.58 -30.24
N LYS A 174 -2.09 -7.76 -30.64
CA LYS A 174 -1.23 -8.96 -30.72
C LYS A 174 -0.05 -8.75 -31.67
N LYS A 175 -0.28 -8.18 -32.85
CA LYS A 175 0.78 -7.88 -33.80
C LYS A 175 1.80 -6.88 -33.22
N LEU A 176 1.33 -5.81 -32.59
CA LEU A 176 2.17 -4.82 -31.94
C LEU A 176 3.03 -5.45 -30.84
N ARG A 177 2.46 -6.34 -30.00
CA ARG A 177 3.22 -7.06 -28.96
C ARG A 177 4.36 -7.88 -29.55
N THR A 178 4.09 -8.62 -30.62
CA THR A 178 5.12 -9.40 -31.33
C THR A 178 6.22 -8.51 -31.90
N GLU A 179 5.86 -7.39 -32.53
CA GLU A 179 6.86 -6.45 -33.07
C GLU A 179 7.77 -5.88 -31.96
N VAL A 180 7.20 -5.51 -30.81
CA VAL A 180 7.98 -5.04 -29.66
C VAL A 180 8.91 -6.12 -29.11
N GLN A 181 8.43 -7.36 -28.99
CA GLN A 181 9.27 -8.48 -28.57
C GLN A 181 10.45 -8.70 -29.52
N LEU A 182 10.26 -8.56 -30.83
CA LEU A 182 11.34 -8.67 -31.81
C LEU A 182 12.36 -7.53 -31.67
N ILE A 183 11.91 -6.30 -31.43
CA ILE A 183 12.80 -5.16 -31.15
C ILE A 183 13.61 -5.41 -29.87
N ASN A 184 12.96 -5.88 -28.82
CA ASN A 184 13.62 -6.21 -27.55
C ASN A 184 14.62 -7.36 -27.71
N LEU A 185 14.28 -8.38 -28.48
CA LEU A 185 15.20 -9.47 -28.82
C LEU A 185 16.45 -8.93 -29.52
N ALA A 186 16.25 -8.06 -30.52
CA ALA A 186 17.34 -7.41 -31.25
C ALA A 186 18.22 -6.53 -30.34
N ASN A 187 17.63 -5.80 -29.41
CA ASN A 187 18.36 -4.90 -28.51
C ASN A 187 19.06 -5.58 -27.35
N VAL A 188 18.33 -6.44 -26.63
CA VAL A 188 18.80 -7.07 -25.40
C VAL A 188 19.73 -8.22 -25.72
N TYR A 189 19.46 -9.02 -26.75
CA TYR A 189 20.24 -10.23 -27.03
C TYR A 189 21.24 -10.08 -28.19
N TYR A 190 20.95 -9.23 -29.17
CA TYR A 190 21.81 -9.05 -30.36
C TYR A 190 22.51 -7.69 -30.44
N ASP A 191 22.42 -6.87 -29.39
CA ASP A 191 23.08 -5.55 -29.27
C ASP A 191 22.84 -4.61 -30.46
N LYS A 192 21.65 -4.64 -31.06
CA LYS A 192 21.35 -3.80 -32.23
C LYS A 192 21.23 -2.30 -31.92
N MET A 193 21.21 -1.92 -30.64
CA MET A 193 21.12 -0.53 -30.16
C MET A 193 20.04 0.29 -30.89
N ILE A 194 18.87 -0.29 -31.08
CA ILE A 194 17.71 0.39 -31.68
C ILE A 194 17.20 1.42 -30.68
N THR A 195 17.39 2.70 -31.00
CA THR A 195 16.96 3.83 -30.18
C THR A 195 15.55 4.30 -30.58
N LYS A 196 14.90 5.06 -29.68
CA LYS A 196 13.59 5.65 -29.94
C LYS A 196 13.62 6.58 -31.15
N ALA A 197 14.72 7.31 -31.36
CA ALA A 197 14.92 8.17 -32.54
C ALA A 197 14.92 7.36 -33.85
N ARG A 198 15.58 6.19 -33.85
CA ARG A 198 15.59 5.29 -35.02
C ARG A 198 14.22 4.68 -35.30
N LEU A 199 13.47 4.35 -34.25
CA LEU A 199 12.07 3.93 -34.40
C LEU A 199 11.20 5.05 -34.95
N ALA A 200 11.39 6.29 -34.50
CA ALA A 200 10.62 7.44 -34.99
C ALA A 200 10.85 7.70 -36.49
N GLN A 201 12.04 7.37 -37.01
CA GLN A 201 12.35 7.52 -38.44
C GLN A 201 11.78 6.38 -39.29
N ASN A 202 11.91 5.13 -38.83
CA ASN A 202 11.58 3.96 -39.66
C ASN A 202 10.18 3.40 -39.42
N ARG A 203 9.63 3.63 -38.22
CA ARG A 203 8.34 3.11 -37.72
C ARG A 203 7.64 4.15 -36.85
N PRO A 204 7.38 5.38 -37.37
CA PRO A 204 6.75 6.45 -36.59
C PRO A 204 5.40 6.06 -35.98
N GLU A 205 4.67 5.14 -36.61
CA GLU A 205 3.39 4.63 -36.16
C GLU A 205 3.44 3.88 -34.82
N LEU A 206 4.61 3.36 -34.42
CA LEU A 206 4.78 2.68 -33.15
C LEU A 206 4.99 3.64 -31.98
N ILE A 207 5.52 4.84 -32.23
CA ILE A 207 5.92 5.80 -31.20
C ILE A 207 4.79 6.18 -30.21
N PRO A 208 3.54 6.39 -30.65
CA PRO A 208 2.44 6.71 -29.72
C PRO A 208 2.15 5.61 -28.71
N PHE A 209 2.49 4.36 -29.03
CA PHE A 209 2.14 3.19 -28.22
C PHE A 209 3.33 2.68 -27.40
N LEU A 210 4.54 3.20 -27.61
CA LEU A 210 5.76 2.70 -26.99
C LEU A 210 6.22 3.57 -25.82
N SER A 211 6.47 2.89 -24.71
CA SER A 211 7.36 3.38 -23.66
C SER A 211 8.66 2.57 -23.67
N HIS A 212 9.64 3.02 -22.89
CA HIS A 212 10.94 2.37 -22.79
C HIS A 212 11.52 2.51 -21.40
N ARG A 213 12.43 1.60 -21.05
CA ARG A 213 13.31 1.69 -19.90
C ARG A 213 14.75 1.41 -20.31
N GLU A 214 15.68 2.07 -19.64
CA GLU A 214 17.10 1.73 -19.78
C GLU A 214 17.35 0.36 -19.16
N THR A 215 18.12 -0.46 -19.87
CA THR A 215 18.53 -1.79 -19.42
C THR A 215 19.95 -2.09 -19.91
N GLN A 216 20.45 -3.27 -19.58
CA GLN A 216 21.71 -3.78 -20.11
C GLN A 216 21.42 -4.88 -21.13
N SER A 217 22.21 -4.90 -22.20
CA SER A 217 22.21 -6.00 -23.14
C SER A 217 22.94 -7.22 -22.57
N ALA A 218 22.84 -8.36 -23.26
CA ALA A 218 23.55 -9.59 -22.91
C ALA A 218 25.08 -9.42 -22.87
N LYS A 219 25.62 -8.41 -23.57
CA LYS A 219 27.05 -8.05 -23.53
C LYS A 219 27.39 -6.94 -22.54
N GLY A 220 26.44 -6.56 -21.67
CA GLY A 220 26.63 -5.53 -20.64
C GLY A 220 26.62 -4.10 -21.17
N LEU A 221 26.23 -3.87 -22.44
CA LEU A 221 26.12 -2.54 -23.01
C LEU A 221 24.78 -1.91 -22.63
N LYS A 222 24.79 -0.61 -22.30
CA LYS A 222 23.53 0.12 -22.07
C LYS A 222 22.66 0.09 -23.33
N THR A 223 21.40 -0.29 -23.17
CA THR A 223 20.42 -0.40 -24.25
C THR A 223 19.03 -0.04 -23.73
N TYR A 224 18.01 -0.14 -24.60
CA TYR A 224 16.63 0.13 -24.26
C TYR A 224 15.76 -1.11 -24.46
N GLU A 225 14.91 -1.38 -23.48
CA GLU A 225 13.80 -2.31 -23.59
C GLU A 225 12.51 -1.50 -23.75
N TYR A 226 11.75 -1.81 -24.80
CA TYR A 226 10.49 -1.18 -25.13
C TYR A 226 9.32 -2.00 -24.61
N PHE A 227 8.23 -1.33 -24.27
CA PHE A 227 6.97 -1.97 -23.89
C PHE A 227 5.80 -1.14 -24.37
N LEU A 228 4.67 -1.81 -24.65
CA LEU A 228 3.46 -1.14 -25.06
C LEU A 228 2.81 -0.43 -23.87
N GLN A 229 2.27 0.76 -24.12
CA GLN A 229 1.45 1.48 -23.16
C GLN A 229 0.05 0.88 -23.16
N ASP A 230 -0.18 -0.07 -22.25
CA ASP A 230 -1.45 -0.79 -22.15
C ASP A 230 -2.65 0.14 -21.97
N SER A 231 -2.50 1.26 -21.26
CA SER A 231 -3.56 2.26 -21.05
C SER A 231 -4.05 2.95 -22.34
N VAL A 232 -3.25 2.93 -23.41
CA VAL A 232 -3.62 3.49 -24.72
C VAL A 232 -4.36 2.44 -25.57
N LEU A 233 -4.12 1.15 -25.30
CA LEU A 233 -4.57 0.04 -26.15
C LEU A 233 -5.74 -0.75 -25.54
N MET A 234 -5.83 -0.79 -24.23
CA MET A 234 -6.75 -1.63 -23.47
C MET A 234 -7.25 -0.89 -22.24
N GLN A 235 -8.39 -1.35 -21.73
CA GLN A 235 -8.99 -0.83 -20.51
C GLN A 235 -9.18 -1.97 -19.52
N SER A 236 -8.92 -1.71 -18.25
CA SER A 236 -9.28 -2.63 -17.18
C SER A 236 -10.80 -2.82 -17.13
N ALA A 237 -11.28 -4.01 -16.78
CA ALA A 237 -12.72 -4.25 -16.56
C ALA A 237 -13.22 -3.60 -15.26
N ASN A 238 -12.33 -3.28 -14.32
CA ASN A 238 -12.66 -2.50 -13.13
C ASN A 238 -11.51 -1.57 -12.69
N PRO A 239 -11.26 -0.47 -13.41
CA PRO A 239 -10.14 0.43 -13.13
C PRO A 239 -10.30 1.20 -11.81
N GLY A 240 -11.54 1.32 -11.30
CA GLY A 240 -11.85 2.09 -10.11
C GLY A 240 -11.71 1.31 -8.79
N TYR A 241 -11.51 -0.01 -8.85
CA TYR A 241 -11.40 -0.80 -7.64
C TYR A 241 -10.06 -0.59 -6.94
N LYS A 242 -10.15 -0.18 -5.68
CA LYS A 242 -9.08 -0.20 -4.70
C LYS A 242 -9.58 -0.91 -3.45
N ALA A 243 -8.77 -1.78 -2.86
CA ALA A 243 -9.08 -2.31 -1.54
C ALA A 243 -9.07 -1.16 -0.51
N PHE A 244 -9.80 -1.30 0.60
CA PHE A 244 -9.95 -0.22 1.59
C PHE A 244 -8.62 0.19 2.27
N ASP A 245 -7.64 -0.70 2.23
CA ASP A 245 -6.30 -0.53 2.79
C ASP A 245 -5.24 -0.32 1.68
N GLU A 246 -5.66 -0.14 0.43
CA GLU A 246 -4.80 0.15 -0.72
C GLU A 246 -4.71 1.67 -0.94
N GLN A 247 -3.49 2.21 -0.92
CA GLN A 247 -3.21 3.63 -1.18
C GLN A 247 -3.10 3.88 -2.70
#